data_AF-C7X9N5-F1
#
_entry.id   AF-C7X9N5-F1
#
_cell.length_a   1.000
_cell.length_b   1.000
_cell.length_c   1.000
_cell.angle_alpha   90.00
_cell.angle_beta   90.00
_cell.angle_gamma   90.00
#
_symmetry.space_group_name_H-M   'P 1'
#
loop_
_entity.id
_entity.type
_entity.pdbx_description
1 polymer ?
#
loop_
_entity_poly.entity_id
_entity_poly.type
_entity_poly.pdbx_seq_one_letter_code
_entity_poly.pdbx_strand_id
1 'polypeptide(L)'
;MHTFIEPILGMNKKNIEKEAPKYTSRLIVRLTPQLHKEIAEYAALCGLTTSAYARKRLEGKYPKQRLTDKEMEALNSLSDARGDIQKLFGFLKGRPLTERENILRSEIFMKRWRTSAEVILNRMIEIEKYLTQ
;
A
#
# COMPACT_ATOMS: atom_id res chain seq x y z
N MET A 1 1.85 -38.73 19.17
CA MET A 1 0.58 -38.07 18.79
C MET A 1 0.39 -36.86 19.67
N HIS A 2 0.37 -35.67 19.05
CA HIS A 2 -0.31 -34.42 19.43
C HIS A 2 0.51 -33.22 18.93
N THR A 3 0.19 -32.85 17.70
CA THR A 3 0.55 -31.60 17.04
C THR A 3 -0.14 -30.44 17.76
N PHE A 4 0.62 -29.60 18.46
CA PHE A 4 0.13 -28.29 18.89
C PHE A 4 0.15 -27.35 17.69
N ILE A 5 -0.98 -27.28 17.00
CA ILE A 5 -1.28 -26.18 16.08
C ILE A 5 -2.03 -25.14 16.93
N GLU A 6 -1.33 -24.10 17.36
CA GLU A 6 -1.99 -22.93 17.92
C GLU A 6 -2.77 -22.21 16.80
N PRO A 7 -4.06 -21.90 17.00
CA PRO A 7 -4.80 -21.06 16.07
C PRO A 7 -4.27 -19.62 16.18
N ILE A 8 -3.92 -19.02 15.04
CA ILE A 8 -3.61 -17.59 14.91
C ILE A 8 -4.91 -16.83 15.24
N LEU A 9 -5.08 -16.55 16.53
CA LEU A 9 -6.20 -15.82 17.09
C LEU A 9 -6.22 -14.42 16.48
N GLY A 10 -7.41 -14.02 16.03
CA GLY A 10 -7.66 -12.83 15.25
C GLY A 10 -6.93 -11.58 15.75
N MET A 11 -6.33 -10.88 14.80
CA MET A 11 -5.80 -9.53 14.96
C MET A 11 -6.95 -8.58 15.32
N ASN A 12 -7.32 -8.53 16.60
CA ASN A 12 -8.10 -7.46 17.17
C ASN A 12 -7.23 -6.20 17.09
N LYS A 13 -7.43 -5.40 16.03
CA LYS A 13 -6.96 -4.01 15.98
C LYS A 13 -7.70 -3.25 17.09
N LYS A 14 -7.14 -3.29 18.30
CA LYS A 14 -7.49 -2.35 19.36
C LYS A 14 -7.14 -0.97 18.80
N ASN A 15 -8.15 -0.23 18.36
CA ASN A 15 -8.05 1.22 18.17
C ASN A 15 -7.81 1.81 19.55
N ILE A 16 -6.55 1.83 19.96
CA ILE A 16 -6.10 2.70 21.03
C ILE A 16 -6.11 4.08 20.39
N GLU A 17 -7.22 4.80 20.53
CA GLU A 17 -7.25 6.24 20.37
C GLU A 17 -6.28 6.81 21.42
N LYS A 18 -4.99 6.86 21.06
CA LYS A 18 -4.01 7.61 21.83
C LYS A 18 -4.45 9.06 21.70
N GLU A 19 -5.10 9.60 22.72
CA GLU A 19 -5.34 11.04 22.83
C GLU A 19 -4.02 11.75 22.54
N ALA A 20 -3.97 12.42 21.40
CA ALA A 20 -2.76 13.13 21.00
C ALA A 20 -2.50 14.21 22.05
N PRO A 21 -1.25 14.34 22.57
CA PRO A 21 -0.94 15.34 23.57
C PRO A 21 -1.31 16.74 23.05
N LYS A 22 -2.10 17.49 23.83
CA LYS A 22 -2.54 18.83 23.47
C LYS A 22 -1.35 19.79 23.47
N TYR A 23 -1.05 20.35 22.30
CA TYR A 23 0.03 21.33 22.13
C TYR A 23 -0.32 22.65 22.83
N THR A 24 0.42 22.98 23.89
CA THR A 24 0.16 24.16 24.75
C THR A 24 1.22 25.26 24.59
N SER A 25 2.42 24.93 24.11
CA SER A 25 3.53 25.89 23.92
C SER A 25 3.64 26.36 22.47
N ARG A 26 3.95 27.65 22.26
CA ARG A 26 4.08 28.27 20.93
C ARG A 26 5.54 28.61 20.62
N LEU A 27 6.01 28.16 19.45
CA LEU A 27 7.27 28.58 18.86
C LEU A 27 6.97 29.55 17.70
N ILE A 28 7.64 30.70 17.67
CA ILE A 28 7.52 31.70 16.60
C ILE A 28 8.88 31.80 15.89
N VAL A 29 8.88 31.58 14.58
CA VAL A 29 10.09 31.66 13.76
C VAL A 29 9.86 32.68 12.64
N ARG A 30 10.81 33.58 12.44
CA ARG A 30 10.81 34.51 11.30
C ARG A 30 11.46 33.82 10.12
N LEU A 31 10.78 33.83 8.98
CA LEU A 31 11.23 33.19 7.74
C LEU A 31 11.35 34.25 6.64
N THR A 32 12.22 34.01 5.66
CA THR A 32 12.19 34.76 4.41
C THR A 32 10.92 34.43 3.63
N PRO A 33 10.41 35.33 2.77
CA PRO A 33 9.22 35.06 1.95
C PRO A 33 9.38 33.82 1.06
N GLN A 34 10.59 33.61 0.53
CA GLN A 34 10.93 32.45 -0.32
C GLN A 34 10.81 31.14 0.48
N LEU A 35 11.45 31.07 1.65
CA LEU A 35 11.43 29.88 2.50
C LEU A 35 10.01 29.56 3.02
N HIS A 36 9.21 30.60 3.32
CA HIS A 36 7.82 30.41 3.70
C HIS A 36 7.00 29.76 2.56
N LYS A 37 7.23 30.17 1.32
CA LYS A 37 6.57 29.60 0.14
C LYS A 37 6.98 28.14 -0.08
N GLU A 38 8.27 27.83 -0.03
CA GLU A 38 8.78 26.47 -0.17
C GLU A 38 8.17 25.51 0.87
N ILE A 39 8.15 25.92 2.14
CA ILE A 39 7.57 25.10 3.21
C ILE A 39 6.07 24.89 2.98
N ALA A 40 5.34 25.88 2.47
CA ALA A 40 3.93 25.75 2.13
C ALA A 40 3.70 24.75 0.98
N GLU A 41 4.54 24.79 -0.06
CA GLU A 41 4.48 23.86 -1.18
C GLU A 41 4.79 22.43 -0.73
N TYR A 42 5.86 22.21 0.04
CA TYR A 42 6.18 20.89 0.58
C TYR A 42 5.11 20.35 1.54
N ALA A 43 4.53 21.23 2.36
CA ALA A 43 3.41 20.85 3.22
C ALA A 43 2.21 20.38 2.38
N ALA A 44 1.87 21.10 1.31
CA ALA A 44 0.81 20.73 0.39
C ALA A 44 1.08 19.39 -0.30
N LEU A 45 2.29 19.16 -0.80
CA LEU A 45 2.72 17.88 -1.40
C LEU A 45 2.59 16.70 -0.42
N CYS A 46 2.82 16.95 0.87
CA CYS A 46 2.67 15.94 1.92
C CYS A 46 1.24 15.84 2.47
N GLY A 47 0.29 16.66 1.99
CA GLY A 47 -1.08 16.74 2.52
C GLY A 47 -1.15 17.24 3.96
N LEU A 48 -0.22 18.10 4.38
CA LEU A 48 -0.11 18.65 5.73
C LEU A 48 -0.32 20.16 5.73
N THR A 49 -0.73 20.72 6.87
CA THR A 49 -0.60 22.15 7.11
C THR A 49 0.87 22.52 7.30
N THR A 50 1.23 23.77 7.02
CA THR A 50 2.58 24.33 7.21
C THR A 50 3.10 24.07 8.63
N SER A 51 2.25 24.24 9.64
CA SER A 51 2.60 23.99 11.04
C SER A 51 2.82 22.50 11.35
N ALA A 52 2.03 21.61 10.75
CA ALA A 52 2.20 20.16 10.91
C ALA A 52 3.45 19.65 10.20
N TYR A 53 3.77 20.18 9.01
CA TYR A 53 5.00 19.88 8.28
C TYR A 53 6.24 20.35 9.05
N ALA A 54 6.24 21.61 9.53
CA ALA A 54 7.33 22.16 10.32
C ALA A 54 7.53 21.36 11.63
N ARG A 55 6.46 20.96 12.31
CA ARG A 55 6.57 20.14 13.52
C ARG A 55 7.24 18.79 13.25
N LYS A 56 6.82 18.08 12.19
CA LYS A 56 7.45 16.82 11.81
C LYS A 56 8.94 17.00 11.50
N ARG A 57 9.31 18.09 10.81
CA ARG A 57 10.71 18.43 10.54
C ARG A 57 11.50 18.72 11.82
N LEU A 58 10.92 19.46 12.78
CA LEU A 58 11.54 19.71 14.10
C LEU A 58 11.69 18.44 14.94
N GLU A 59 10.78 17.47 14.79
CA GLU A 59 10.90 16.13 15.39
C GLU A 59 11.95 15.24 14.69
N GLY A 60 12.67 15.75 13.68
CA GLY A 60 13.64 14.98 12.88
C GLY A 60 12.99 14.01 11.88
N LYS A 61 11.68 14.10 11.66
CA LYS A 61 10.95 13.28 10.70
C LYS A 61 10.86 13.95 9.34
N TYR A 62 10.83 13.14 8.30
CA TYR A 62 10.72 13.58 6.92
C TYR A 62 9.35 13.15 6.39
N PRO A 63 8.36 14.07 6.35
CA PRO A 63 7.06 13.76 5.77
C PRO A 63 7.24 13.32 4.32
N LYS A 64 6.73 12.14 3.97
CA LYS A 64 6.74 11.66 2.60
C LYS A 64 5.65 12.39 1.81
N GLN A 65 5.97 12.67 0.55
CA GLN A 65 4.98 13.16 -0.41
C GLN A 65 3.82 12.18 -0.47
N ARG A 66 2.60 12.72 -0.53
CA ARG A 66 1.40 11.92 -0.69
C ARG A 66 1.43 11.28 -2.08
N LEU A 67 1.08 10.00 -2.15
CA LEU A 67 0.83 9.37 -3.45
C LEU A 67 -0.21 10.19 -4.21
N THR A 68 0.09 10.47 -5.47
CA THR A 68 -0.88 11.03 -6.42
C THR A 68 -2.04 10.08 -6.63
N ASP A 69 -3.18 10.58 -7.08
CA ASP A 69 -4.37 9.75 -7.32
C ASP A 69 -4.08 8.60 -8.29
N LYS A 70 -3.22 8.84 -9.29
CA LYS A 70 -2.77 7.82 -10.24
C LYS A 70 -1.90 6.73 -9.60
N GLU A 71 -0.98 7.11 -8.71
CA GLU A 71 -0.17 6.13 -7.99
C GLU A 71 -1.02 5.31 -7.01
N MET A 72 -2.02 5.94 -6.37
CA MET A 72 -2.98 5.23 -5.52
C MET A 72 -3.80 4.22 -6.31
N GLU A 73 -4.30 4.61 -7.49
CA GLU A 73 -5.02 3.72 -8.39
C GLU A 73 -4.14 2.55 -8.84
N ALA A 74 -2.90 2.83 -9.25
CA ALA A 74 -1.96 1.79 -9.65
C ALA A 74 -1.65 0.81 -8.50
N LEU A 75 -1.46 1.31 -7.27
CA LEU A 75 -1.23 0.49 -6.09
C LEU A 75 -2.46 -0.37 -5.72
N ASN A 76 -3.65 0.20 -5.82
CA ASN A 76 -4.90 -0.52 -5.58
C ASN A 76 -5.10 -1.63 -6.61
N SER A 77 -4.91 -1.34 -7.91
CA SER A 77 -4.97 -2.35 -8.97
C SER A 77 -3.96 -3.48 -8.75
N LEU A 78 -2.74 -3.16 -8.29
CA LEU A 78 -1.73 -4.18 -7.97
C LEU A 78 -2.13 -5.02 -6.75
N SER A 79 -2.75 -4.41 -5.74
CA SER A 79 -3.27 -5.13 -4.58
C SER A 79 -4.41 -6.09 -4.95
N ASP A 80 -5.31 -5.66 -5.83
CA ASP A 80 -6.42 -6.48 -6.34
C ASP A 80 -5.90 -7.65 -7.16
N ALA A 81 -4.98 -7.39 -8.09
CA ALA A 81 -4.25 -8.38 -8.87
C ALA A 81 -3.59 -9.45 -7.99
N ARG A 82 -2.90 -9.03 -6.92
CA ARG A 82 -2.30 -9.95 -5.94
C ARG A 82 -3.38 -10.78 -5.24
N GLY A 83 -4.51 -10.18 -4.88
CA GLY A 83 -5.63 -10.86 -4.27
C GLY A 83 -6.21 -11.96 -5.15
N ASP A 84 -6.33 -11.70 -6.46
CA ASP A 84 -6.85 -12.68 -7.42
C ASP A 84 -5.88 -13.83 -7.67
N ILE A 85 -4.58 -13.54 -7.72
CA ILE A 85 -3.54 -14.58 -7.73
C ILE A 85 -3.64 -15.45 -6.45
N GLN A 86 -3.76 -14.84 -5.28
CA GLN A 86 -3.89 -15.57 -4.01
C GLN A 86 -5.13 -16.45 -3.97
N LYS A 87 -6.29 -15.97 -4.46
CA LYS A 87 -7.51 -16.78 -4.56
C LYS A 87 -7.32 -17.97 -5.50
N LEU A 88 -6.67 -17.77 -6.64
CA LEU A 88 -6.39 -18.82 -7.61
C LEU A 88 -5.47 -19.90 -7.01
N PHE A 89 -4.39 -19.51 -6.34
CA PHE A 89 -3.52 -20.45 -5.63
C PHE A 89 -4.20 -21.12 -4.43
N GLY A 90 -5.07 -20.40 -3.72
CA GLY A 90 -5.89 -20.96 -2.64
C GLY A 90 -6.86 -22.03 -3.14
N PHE A 91 -7.53 -21.76 -4.25
CA PHE A 91 -8.42 -22.72 -4.93
C PHE A 91 -7.67 -23.99 -5.34
N LEU A 92 -6.46 -23.86 -5.86
CA LEU A 92 -5.62 -25.01 -6.21
C LEU A 92 -5.17 -25.77 -4.96
N LYS A 93 -4.67 -25.08 -3.92
CA LYS A 93 -4.19 -25.72 -2.68
C LYS A 93 -5.26 -26.56 -1.95
N GLY A 94 -6.53 -26.23 -2.09
CA GLY A 94 -7.63 -26.96 -1.45
C GLY A 94 -7.97 -28.32 -2.10
N ARG A 95 -7.42 -28.63 -3.29
CA ARG A 95 -7.79 -29.83 -4.06
C ARG A 95 -6.70 -30.91 -4.07
N PRO A 96 -7.06 -32.20 -4.22
CA PRO A 96 -6.10 -33.28 -4.42
C PRO A 96 -5.35 -33.15 -5.75
N LEU A 97 -4.15 -33.76 -5.83
CA LEU A 97 -3.19 -33.55 -6.91
C LEU A 97 -3.74 -33.90 -8.30
N THR A 98 -4.52 -34.99 -8.41
CA THR A 98 -5.16 -35.45 -9.64
C THR A 98 -6.21 -34.48 -10.18
N GLU A 99 -6.96 -33.83 -9.29
CA GLU A 99 -7.97 -32.84 -9.66
C GLU A 99 -7.31 -31.52 -10.09
N ARG A 100 -6.19 -31.13 -9.45
CA ARG A 100 -5.37 -29.98 -9.88
C ARG A 100 -4.82 -30.17 -11.28
N GLU A 101 -4.29 -31.35 -11.60
CA GLU A 101 -3.75 -31.65 -12.93
C GLU A 101 -4.84 -31.57 -14.01
N ASN A 102 -6.04 -32.06 -13.73
CA ASN A 102 -7.18 -31.96 -14.66
C ASN A 102 -7.63 -30.50 -14.86
N ILE A 103 -7.65 -29.68 -13.81
CA ILE A 103 -8.00 -28.26 -13.89
C ILE A 103 -6.93 -27.47 -14.65
N LEU A 104 -5.65 -27.72 -14.37
CA LEU A 104 -4.54 -27.07 -15.07
C LEU A 104 -4.43 -27.50 -16.54
N ARG A 105 -4.85 -28.73 -16.86
CA ARG A 105 -4.96 -29.22 -18.25
C ARG A 105 -6.16 -28.64 -19.00
N SER A 106 -7.12 -28.02 -18.30
CA SER A 106 -8.27 -27.38 -18.94
C SER A 106 -7.82 -26.14 -19.72
N GLU A 107 -8.08 -26.17 -21.03
CA GLU A 107 -7.76 -25.05 -21.92
C GLU A 107 -8.51 -23.76 -21.53
N ILE A 108 -9.73 -23.89 -20.98
CA ILE A 108 -10.56 -22.78 -20.51
C ILE A 108 -9.91 -22.10 -19.30
N PHE A 109 -9.38 -22.90 -18.38
CA PHE A 109 -8.67 -22.40 -17.21
C PHE A 109 -7.38 -21.70 -17.61
N MET A 110 -6.56 -22.33 -18.46
CA MET A 110 -5.29 -21.75 -18.91
C MET A 110 -5.46 -20.46 -19.73
N LYS A 111 -6.52 -20.36 -20.56
CA LYS A 111 -6.86 -19.11 -21.26
C LYS A 111 -7.20 -17.99 -20.27
N ARG A 112 -8.08 -18.26 -19.30
CA ARG A 112 -8.42 -17.27 -18.26
C ARG A 112 -7.21 -16.86 -17.42
N TRP A 113 -6.41 -17.84 -17.01
CA TRP A 113 -5.19 -17.60 -16.23
C TRP A 113 -4.21 -16.72 -17.00
N ARG A 114 -3.99 -17.00 -18.29
CA ARG A 114 -3.11 -16.19 -19.15
C ARG A 114 -3.60 -14.75 -19.25
N THR A 115 -4.89 -14.55 -19.54
CA THR A 115 -5.46 -13.20 -19.64
C THR A 115 -5.32 -12.42 -18.34
N SER A 116 -5.62 -13.05 -17.20
CA SER A 116 -5.45 -12.41 -15.89
C SER A 116 -3.98 -12.10 -15.60
N ALA A 117 -3.05 -13.01 -15.88
CA ALA A 117 -1.62 -12.78 -15.67
C ALA A 117 -1.06 -11.67 -16.58
N GLU A 118 -1.53 -11.58 -17.82
CA GLU A 118 -1.12 -10.58 -18.80
C GLU A 118 -1.56 -9.16 -18.39
N VAL A 119 -2.77 -8.99 -17.87
CA VAL A 119 -3.26 -7.72 -17.31
C VAL A 119 -2.34 -7.25 -16.17
N ILE A 120 -1.95 -8.16 -15.29
CA ILE A 120 -1.08 -7.86 -14.15
C ILE A 120 0.32 -7.48 -14.61
N LEU A 121 0.88 -8.26 -15.55
CA LEU A 121 2.21 -8.00 -16.11
C LEU A 121 2.28 -6.64 -16.81
N ASN A 122 1.30 -6.33 -17.65
CA ASN A 122 1.24 -5.04 -18.36
C ASN A 122 1.16 -3.87 -17.38
N ARG A 123 0.36 -4.00 -16.31
CA ARG A 123 0.25 -2.96 -15.29
C ARG A 123 1.52 -2.82 -14.45
N MET A 124 2.22 -3.91 -14.16
CA MET A 124 3.54 -3.87 -13.49
C MET A 124 4.59 -3.15 -14.33
N ILE A 125 4.65 -3.43 -15.65
CA ILE A 125 5.55 -2.74 -16.58
C ILE A 125 5.26 -1.24 -16.62
N GLU A 126 3.99 -0.85 -16.56
CA GLU A 126 3.59 0.55 -16.53
C GLU A 126 4.08 1.25 -15.25
N ILE A 127 3.91 0.61 -14.09
CA ILE A 127 4.42 1.11 -12.81
C ILE A 127 5.95 1.22 -12.84
N GLU A 128 6.65 0.22 -13.38
CA GLU A 128 8.11 0.23 -13.50
C GLU A 128 8.60 1.41 -14.35
N LYS A 129 7.94 1.69 -15.47
CA LYS A 129 8.24 2.85 -16.32
C LYS A 129 8.07 4.18 -15.60
N TYR A 130 7.07 4.31 -14.73
CA TYR A 130 6.88 5.52 -13.93
C TYR A 130 7.93 5.67 -12.81
N LEU A 131 8.47 4.57 -12.28
CA LEU A 131 9.51 4.60 -11.23
C LEU A 131 10.93 4.83 -11.79
N THR A 132 11.14 4.61 -13.09
CA THR A 132 12.45 4.80 -13.76
C THR A 132 12.57 6.14 -14.51
N GLN A 133 11.52 6.97 -14.51
CA GLN A 133 11.55 8.36 -14.97
C GLN A 133 11.81 9.31 -13.81
#